data_AF-A0AA43IIN7-F1
#
_entry.id   AF-A0AA43IIN7-F1
#
_cell.length_a   1.000
_cell.length_b   1.000
_cell.length_c   1.000
_cell.angle_alpha   90.00
_cell.angle_beta   90.00
_cell.angle_gamma   90.00
#
_symmetry.space_group_name_H-M   'P 1'
#
loop_
_entity.id
_entity.type
_entity.pdbx_description
1 polymer ?
#
loop_
_entity_poly.entity_id
_entity_poly.type
_entity_poly.pdbx_seq_one_letter_code
_entity_poly.pdbx_strand_id
1 'polypeptide(L)'
;MKRRDFILAGTAGIAAILIPTAYYYFKDIEYDPLLAQPKSLSLIWDARKIGEIGNKYRMLVPQEKRANTLVKQLLEETHTNSAAIDEYLAGKIQKDFETGNTVIVDGWILSVTEARQCALFSTIEPKQ
;
A
#
# COMPACT_ATOMS: atom_id res chain seq x y z
N MET A 1 57.59 4.03 -10.80
CA MET A 1 56.11 4.03 -10.76
C MET A 1 55.65 3.35 -9.47
N LYS A 2 54.83 4.03 -8.65
CA LYS A 2 54.42 3.57 -7.31
C LYS A 2 53.04 2.91 -7.41
N ARG A 3 52.90 1.69 -6.88
CA ARG A 3 51.71 0.81 -6.97
C ARG A 3 50.46 1.29 -6.18
N ARG A 4 50.36 2.57 -5.86
CA ARG A 4 49.41 3.11 -4.86
C ARG A 4 48.31 3.97 -5.47
N ASP A 5 48.48 4.39 -6.72
CA ASP A 5 47.55 5.31 -7.39
C ASP A 5 46.40 4.59 -8.12
N PHE A 6 46.40 3.25 -8.13
CA PHE A 6 45.43 2.46 -8.90
C PHE A 6 44.13 2.17 -8.14
N ILE A 7 44.09 2.33 -6.82
CA ILE A 7 42.88 2.04 -6.02
C ILE A 7 41.89 3.22 -6.00
N LEU A 8 42.33 4.45 -6.31
CA LEU A 8 41.44 5.61 -6.31
C LEU A 8 40.49 5.70 -7.53
N ALA A 9 40.75 4.96 -8.61
CA ALA A 9 39.94 5.03 -9.82
C ALA A 9 38.71 4.08 -9.82
N GLY A 10 38.53 3.25 -8.78
CA GLY A 10 37.44 2.27 -8.71
C GLY A 10 36.17 2.75 -8.00
N THR A 11 36.24 3.80 -7.19
CA THR A 11 35.13 4.22 -6.30
C THR A 11 34.16 5.21 -6.94
N ALA A 12 34.53 5.87 -8.04
CA ALA A 12 33.68 6.85 -8.72
C ALA A 12 32.56 6.23 -9.59
N GLY A 13 32.67 4.96 -9.96
CA GLY A 13 31.71 4.30 -10.87
C GLY A 13 30.44 3.77 -10.20
N ILE A 14 30.47 3.46 -8.90
CA ILE A 14 29.37 2.77 -8.21
C ILE A 14 28.24 3.74 -7.82
N ALA A 15 28.55 5.03 -7.62
CA ALA A 15 27.56 6.01 -7.18
C ALA A 15 26.46 6.27 -8.25
N ALA A 16 26.78 6.17 -9.54
CA ALA A 16 25.85 6.55 -10.60
C ALA A 16 24.69 5.55 -10.81
N ILE A 17 24.87 4.28 -10.44
CA ILE A 17 23.86 3.22 -10.69
C ILE A 17 22.89 3.07 -9.51
N LEU A 18 23.31 3.44 -8.29
CA LEU A 18 22.46 3.30 -7.09
C LEU A 18 21.38 4.39 -6.98
N ILE A 19 21.66 5.59 -7.51
CA ILE A 19 20.75 6.74 -7.39
C ILE A 19 19.44 6.52 -8.17
N PRO A 20 19.43 6.04 -9.43
CA PRO A 20 18.19 5.80 -10.16
C PRO A 20 17.33 4.70 -9.53
N THR A 21 17.94 3.60 -9.06
CA THR A 21 17.19 2.49 -8.43
C THR A 21 16.57 2.89 -7.11
N ALA A 22 17.27 3.71 -6.31
CA ALA A 22 16.70 4.26 -5.08
C ALA A 22 15.53 5.20 -5.41
N TYR A 23 15.68 6.08 -6.40
CA TYR A 23 14.62 7.00 -6.81
C TYR A 23 13.34 6.28 -7.26
N TYR A 24 13.44 5.19 -8.04
CA TYR A 24 12.27 4.38 -8.41
C TYR A 24 11.64 3.64 -7.23
N TYR A 25 12.42 3.28 -6.21
CA TYR A 25 11.92 2.58 -5.03
C TYR A 25 11.30 3.53 -3.99
N PHE A 26 11.74 4.79 -3.95
CA PHE A 26 11.27 5.83 -3.04
C PHE A 26 10.31 6.84 -3.68
N LYS A 27 9.95 6.69 -4.96
CA LYS A 27 8.93 7.54 -5.58
C LYS A 27 7.59 7.27 -4.90
N ASP A 28 7.09 8.29 -4.18
CA ASP A 28 5.73 8.28 -3.65
C ASP A 28 4.75 8.07 -4.81
N ILE A 29 3.97 6.99 -4.74
CA ILE A 29 2.92 6.76 -5.72
C ILE A 29 1.81 7.75 -5.41
N GLU A 30 1.52 8.60 -6.39
CA GLU A 30 0.33 9.44 -6.40
C GLU A 30 -0.86 8.54 -6.77
N TYR A 31 -1.78 8.36 -5.83
CA TYR A 31 -3.01 7.59 -6.02
C TYR A 31 -4.19 8.35 -5.43
N ASP A 32 -5.41 8.00 -5.88
CA ASP A 32 -6.62 8.66 -5.43
C ASP A 32 -6.86 8.40 -3.92
N PRO A 33 -6.98 9.44 -3.08
CA PRO A 33 -7.27 9.30 -1.65
C PRO A 33 -8.50 8.43 -1.35
N LEU A 34 -9.46 8.35 -2.26
CA LEU A 34 -10.65 7.51 -2.13
C LEU A 34 -10.32 6.01 -2.00
N LEU A 35 -9.20 5.55 -2.56
CA LEU A 35 -8.76 4.15 -2.42
C LEU A 35 -8.45 3.78 -0.97
N ALA A 36 -7.95 4.75 -0.21
CA ALA A 36 -7.58 4.57 1.19
C ALA A 36 -8.72 4.89 2.15
N GLN A 37 -9.91 5.26 1.66
CA GLN A 37 -11.05 5.60 2.50
C GLN A 37 -12.10 4.47 2.48
N PRO A 38 -12.11 3.56 3.47
CA PRO A 38 -13.15 2.54 3.56
C PRO A 38 -14.47 3.18 4.00
N LYS A 39 -15.36 3.48 3.04
CA LYS A 39 -16.61 4.21 3.31
C LYS A 39 -17.53 3.47 4.29
N SER A 40 -17.66 2.14 4.15
CA SER A 40 -18.45 1.30 5.06
C SER A 40 -17.93 1.41 6.50
N LEU A 41 -16.63 1.23 6.68
CA LEU A 41 -15.99 1.25 7.99
C LEU A 41 -15.95 2.64 8.62
N SER A 42 -15.85 3.70 7.80
CA SER A 42 -15.84 5.09 8.30
C SER A 42 -17.17 5.52 8.93
N LEU A 43 -18.25 4.76 8.73
CA LEU A 43 -19.52 4.97 9.42
C LEU A 43 -19.52 4.43 10.87
N ILE A 44 -18.58 3.54 11.18
CA ILE A 44 -18.52 2.79 12.45
C ILE A 44 -17.25 3.14 13.23
N TRP A 45 -16.15 3.39 12.52
CA TRP A 45 -14.82 3.65 13.07
C TRP A 45 -14.33 5.05 12.75
N ASP A 46 -13.51 5.57 13.65
CA ASP A 46 -12.72 6.77 13.39
C ASP A 46 -11.45 6.44 12.59
N ALA A 47 -10.79 7.49 12.09
CA ALA A 47 -9.54 7.39 11.35
C ALA A 47 -8.46 6.61 12.14
N ARG A 48 -8.38 6.85 13.45
CA ARG A 48 -7.42 6.16 14.33
C ARG A 48 -7.61 4.65 14.29
N LYS A 49 -8.84 4.16 14.49
CA LYS A 49 -9.12 2.73 14.49
C LYS A 49 -8.89 2.11 13.11
N ILE A 50 -9.25 2.82 12.03
CA ILE A 50 -8.96 2.40 10.65
C ILE A 50 -7.44 2.23 10.45
N GLY A 51 -6.63 3.20 10.89
CA GLY A 51 -5.18 3.14 10.82
C GLY A 51 -4.56 2.02 11.66
N GLU A 52 -5.07 1.77 12.88
CA GLU A 52 -4.65 0.66 13.74
C GLU A 52 -4.91 -0.70 13.09
N ILE A 53 -6.12 -0.91 12.58
CA ILE A 53 -6.50 -2.14 11.87
C ILE A 53 -5.63 -2.33 10.63
N GLY A 54 -5.40 -1.26 9.86
CA GLY A 54 -4.51 -1.28 8.71
C GLY A 54 -3.09 -1.72 9.07
N ASN A 55 -2.52 -1.15 10.13
CA ASN A 55 -1.20 -1.54 10.62
C ASN A 55 -1.16 -3.02 11.04
N LYS A 56 -2.20 -3.51 11.74
CA LYS A 56 -2.32 -4.92 12.13
C LYS A 56 -2.41 -5.84 10.91
N TYR A 57 -3.22 -5.49 9.91
CA TYR A 57 -3.32 -6.25 8.67
C TYR A 57 -1.98 -6.38 7.95
N ARG A 58 -1.22 -5.28 7.80
CA ARG A 58 0.11 -5.32 7.17
C ARG A 58 1.13 -6.18 7.91
N MET A 59 0.93 -6.42 9.22
CA MET A 59 1.75 -7.37 9.99
C MET A 59 1.33 -8.82 9.75
N LEU A 60 0.02 -9.07 9.57
CA LEU A 60 -0.53 -10.39 9.28
C LEU A 60 -0.22 -10.85 7.85
N VAL A 61 -0.17 -9.91 6.89
CA VAL A 61 0.10 -10.20 5.47
C VAL A 61 1.33 -9.40 4.99
N PRO A 62 2.56 -9.81 5.34
CA PRO A 62 3.77 -9.04 5.03
C PRO A 62 4.01 -8.81 3.54
N GLN A 63 3.49 -9.69 2.68
CA GLN A 63 3.59 -9.57 1.22
C GLN A 63 2.83 -8.35 0.68
N GLU A 64 1.79 -7.89 1.39
CA GLU A 64 0.95 -6.74 1.04
C GLU A 64 1.33 -5.48 1.83
N LYS A 65 2.49 -5.46 2.51
CA LYS A 65 2.88 -4.33 3.37
C LYS A 65 3.15 -3.03 2.61
N ARG A 66 3.51 -3.11 1.32
CA ARG A 66 3.89 -1.93 0.52
C ARG A 66 2.65 -1.25 -0.06
N ALA A 67 2.59 0.08 0.04
CA ALA A 67 1.51 0.89 -0.54
C ALA A 67 1.27 0.55 -2.03
N ASN A 68 2.33 0.43 -2.83
CA ASN A 68 2.25 0.11 -4.25
C ASN A 68 1.57 -1.24 -4.52
N THR A 69 1.86 -2.24 -3.68
CA THR A 69 1.22 -3.56 -3.77
C THR A 69 -0.26 -3.44 -3.44
N LEU A 70 -0.60 -2.71 -2.38
CA LEU A 70 -1.99 -2.49 -1.96
C LEU A 70 -2.79 -1.75 -3.04
N VAL A 71 -2.24 -0.67 -3.61
CA VAL A 71 -2.88 0.07 -4.70
C VAL A 71 -3.10 -0.85 -5.90
N LYS A 72 -2.11 -1.65 -6.30
CA LYS A 72 -2.25 -2.62 -7.40
C LYS A 72 -3.26 -3.74 -7.10
N GLN A 73 -3.45 -4.11 -5.84
CA GLN A 73 -4.44 -5.12 -5.46
C GLN A 73 -5.85 -4.54 -5.33
N LEU A 74 -5.95 -3.26 -4.98
CA LEU A 74 -7.20 -2.52 -4.91
C LEU A 74 -7.70 -2.21 -6.32
N LEU A 75 -6.83 -1.69 -7.20
CA LEU A 75 -7.12 -1.36 -8.60
C LEU A 75 -6.71 -2.49 -9.54
N GLU A 76 -7.65 -3.01 -10.34
CA GLU A 76 -7.27 -3.70 -11.58
C GLU A 76 -6.83 -2.66 -12.63
N GLU A 77 -5.88 -3.05 -13.50
CA GLU A 77 -5.10 -2.16 -14.40
C GLU A 77 -5.97 -1.25 -15.32
N THR A 78 -7.27 -1.51 -15.40
CA THR A 78 -8.23 -0.87 -16.32
C THR A 78 -9.06 0.28 -15.74
N HIS A 79 -9.04 0.54 -14.43
CA HIS A 79 -9.96 1.50 -13.80
C HIS A 79 -9.26 2.78 -13.33
N THR A 80 -9.31 3.83 -14.17
CA THR A 80 -8.67 5.14 -13.90
C THR A 80 -9.66 6.29 -13.64
N ASN A 81 -10.97 6.02 -13.66
CA ASN A 81 -11.99 7.07 -13.54
C ASN A 81 -12.57 7.12 -12.11
N SER A 82 -12.38 8.21 -11.36
CA SER A 82 -12.61 8.22 -9.89
C SER A 82 -14.05 7.95 -9.47
N ALA A 83 -15.04 8.42 -10.23
CA ALA A 83 -16.45 8.14 -9.94
C ALA A 83 -16.80 6.64 -10.04
N ALA A 84 -16.03 5.87 -10.82
CA ALA A 84 -16.22 4.43 -10.96
C ALA A 84 -15.46 3.63 -9.88
N ILE A 85 -14.52 4.24 -9.15
CA ILE A 85 -13.69 3.54 -8.17
C ILE A 85 -14.52 3.12 -6.96
N ASP A 86 -15.40 3.99 -6.45
CA ASP A 86 -16.23 3.70 -5.28
C ASP A 86 -17.19 2.53 -5.53
N GLU A 87 -17.87 2.54 -6.67
CA GLU A 87 -18.80 1.48 -7.05
C GLU A 87 -18.06 0.16 -7.32
N TYR A 88 -16.90 0.25 -7.99
CA TYR A 88 -16.03 -0.91 -8.20
C TYR A 88 -15.57 -1.55 -6.88
N LEU A 89 -15.09 -0.73 -5.93
CA LEU A 89 -14.67 -1.21 -4.62
C LEU A 89 -15.84 -1.79 -3.83
N ALA A 90 -17.01 -1.16 -3.85
CA ALA A 90 -18.22 -1.69 -3.22
C ALA A 90 -18.59 -3.07 -3.78
N GLY A 91 -18.56 -3.23 -5.10
CA GLY A 91 -18.80 -4.52 -5.76
C GLY A 91 -17.75 -5.58 -5.38
N LYS A 92 -16.48 -5.18 -5.23
CA LYS A 92 -15.40 -6.08 -4.81
C LYS A 92 -15.54 -6.52 -3.35
N ILE A 93 -15.90 -5.61 -2.45
CA ILE A 93 -16.20 -5.90 -1.04
C ILE A 93 -17.37 -6.89 -0.94
N GLN A 94 -18.46 -6.64 -1.68
CA GLN A 94 -19.60 -7.54 -1.73
C GLN A 94 -19.19 -8.95 -2.20
N LYS A 95 -18.43 -9.03 -3.30
CA LYS A 95 -17.91 -10.30 -3.82
C LYS A 95 -16.98 -11.00 -2.83
N ASP A 96 -16.15 -10.25 -2.12
CA ASP A 96 -15.26 -10.80 -1.09
C ASP A 96 -16.07 -11.49 0.02
N PHE A 97 -17.15 -10.88 0.50
CA PHE A 97 -18.03 -11.51 1.48
C PHE A 97 -18.77 -12.73 0.91
N GLU A 98 -19.32 -12.64 -0.30
CA GLU A 98 -20.04 -13.75 -0.95
C GLU A 98 -19.15 -14.98 -1.19
N THR A 99 -17.88 -14.76 -1.51
CA THR A 99 -16.90 -15.82 -1.76
C THR A 99 -16.15 -16.27 -0.51
N GLY A 100 -16.43 -15.67 0.65
CA GLY A 100 -15.73 -15.94 1.90
C GLY A 100 -14.28 -15.43 1.94
N ASN A 101 -13.89 -14.57 1.00
CA ASN A 101 -12.59 -13.90 0.96
C ASN A 101 -12.52 -12.80 2.02
N THR A 102 -12.47 -13.23 3.27
CA THR A 102 -12.49 -12.39 4.46
C THR A 102 -11.25 -12.63 5.30
N VAL A 103 -10.95 -11.67 6.17
CA VAL A 103 -9.84 -11.75 7.12
C VAL A 103 -10.33 -11.30 8.49
N ILE A 104 -9.80 -11.92 9.54
CA ILE A 104 -10.05 -11.50 10.91
C ILE A 104 -8.88 -10.63 11.36
N VAL A 105 -9.16 -9.36 11.68
CA VAL A 105 -8.16 -8.43 12.21
C VAL A 105 -8.72 -7.83 13.50
N ASP A 106 -8.02 -8.05 14.61
CA ASP A 106 -8.40 -7.50 15.93
C ASP A 106 -9.83 -7.87 16.35
N GLY A 107 -10.29 -9.07 16.00
CA GLY A 107 -11.64 -9.56 16.31
C GLY A 107 -12.73 -9.15 15.31
N TRP A 108 -12.40 -8.36 14.30
CA TRP A 108 -13.33 -7.95 13.25
C TRP A 108 -13.17 -8.80 12.00
N ILE A 109 -14.29 -9.27 11.47
CA ILE A 109 -14.35 -9.91 10.15
C ILE A 109 -14.49 -8.81 9.11
N LEU A 110 -13.51 -8.72 8.22
CA LEU A 110 -13.45 -7.73 7.15
C LEU A 110 -13.37 -8.46 5.82
N SER A 111 -13.91 -7.86 4.76
CA SER A 111 -13.49 -8.26 3.41
C SER A 111 -11.98 -8.01 3.27
N VAL A 112 -11.30 -8.82 2.45
CA VAL A 112 -9.88 -8.58 2.16
C VAL A 112 -9.69 -7.21 1.51
N THR A 113 -10.63 -6.75 0.69
CA THR A 113 -10.62 -5.41 0.11
C THR A 113 -10.68 -4.31 1.19
N GLU A 114 -11.61 -4.36 2.15
CA GLU A 114 -11.65 -3.39 3.25
C GLU A 114 -10.35 -3.39 4.07
N ALA A 115 -9.83 -4.58 4.38
CA ALA A 115 -8.58 -4.68 5.14
C ALA A 115 -7.39 -4.05 4.38
N ARG A 116 -7.35 -4.19 3.05
CA ARG A 116 -6.37 -3.50 2.19
C ARG A 116 -6.56 -1.99 2.15
N GLN A 117 -7.81 -1.49 2.15
CA GLN A 117 -8.07 -0.05 2.24
C GLN A 117 -7.57 0.52 3.57
N CYS A 118 -7.87 -0.15 4.70
CA CYS A 118 -7.31 0.23 6.00
C CYS A 118 -5.77 0.19 6.00
N ALA A 119 -5.19 -0.86 5.40
CA ALA A 119 -3.75 -0.99 5.28
C ALA A 119 -3.13 0.15 4.47
N LEU A 120 -3.75 0.55 3.37
CA LEU A 120 -3.31 1.67 2.55
C LEU A 120 -3.44 2.99 3.32
N PHE A 121 -4.56 3.21 4.01
CA PHE A 121 -4.76 4.35 4.91
C PHE A 121 -3.63 4.51 5.93
N SER A 122 -3.23 3.40 6.56
CA SER A 122 -2.14 3.38 7.55
C SER A 122 -0.73 3.64 6.96
N THR A 123 -0.60 3.72 5.63
CA THR A 123 0.64 4.17 4.96
C THR A 123 0.66 5.66 4.68
N ILE A 124 -0.51 6.32 4.66
CA ILE A 124 -0.67 7.75 4.37
C ILE A 124 -0.67 8.56 5.66
N GLU A 125 -1.40 8.09 6.68
CA GLU A 125 -1.46 8.80 7.94
C GLU A 125 -0.11 8.72 8.67
N PRO A 126 0.47 9.86 9.10
CA PRO A 126 1.65 9.85 9.94
C PRO A 126 1.30 9.15 11.26
N LYS A 127 2.18 8.23 11.69
CA LYS A 127 2.11 7.63 13.02
C LYS A 127 2.10 8.76 14.06
N GLN A 128 0.96 8.94 14.76
CA GLN A 128 0.90 9.76 15.96
C GLN A 128 1.61 9.06 17.12
#